data_AF-A0A5M9JSP3-F1
#
_entry.id   AF-A0A5M9JSP3-F1
#
_cell.length_a   1.000
_cell.length_b   1.000
_cell.length_c   1.000
_cell.angle_alpha   90.00
_cell.angle_beta   90.00
_cell.angle_gamma   90.00
#
_symmetry.space_group_name_H-M   'P 1'
#
loop_
_entity.id
_entity.type
_entity.pdbx_description
1 polymer ?
#
loop_
_entity_poly.entity_id
_entity_poly.type
_entity_poly.pdbx_seq_one_letter_code
_entity_poly.pdbx_strand_id
1 'polypeptide(L)'
;MKQSRNRGRKKIARAEADGRFLANHFPGVRQLLFVPLWDAGRSRWLSACCVWSTEPTRVLSKQNELSFLSAFGNSVMAECSRISTEVADQKKSDFIGSISHELRSPLHAQELVETIDSCGRTLLDTINHILDFSKISSLERIGAETVEAQQNK
;
A
#
# COMPACT_ATOMS: atom_id res chain seq x y z
N MET A 1 -57.18 2.69 0.04
CA MET A 1 -56.84 4.08 0.41
C MET A 1 -56.02 4.26 1.71
N LYS A 2 -56.04 3.34 2.69
CA LYS A 2 -55.32 3.48 3.98
C LYS A 2 -53.78 3.31 3.92
N GLN A 3 -53.24 2.58 2.93
CA GLN A 3 -51.78 2.35 2.80
C GLN A 3 -50.98 3.58 2.34
N SER A 4 -51.56 4.48 1.55
CA SER A 4 -50.85 5.68 1.05
C SER A 4 -50.57 6.70 2.16
N ARG A 5 -51.52 6.90 3.09
CA ARG A 5 -51.38 7.79 4.26
C ARG A 5 -50.26 7.39 5.22
N ASN A 6 -49.96 6.10 5.34
CA ASN A 6 -48.93 5.61 6.26
C ASN A 6 -47.51 5.79 5.71
N ARG A 7 -47.34 5.77 4.38
CA ARG A 7 -46.06 6.05 3.71
C ARG A 7 -45.66 7.53 3.84
N GLY A 8 -46.62 8.46 3.76
CA GLY A 8 -46.38 9.89 3.97
C GLY A 8 -45.95 10.23 5.39
N ARG A 9 -46.58 9.62 6.40
CA ARG A 9 -46.24 9.82 7.82
C ARG A 9 -44.82 9.35 8.17
N LYS A 10 -44.40 8.20 7.62
CA LYS A 10 -43.03 7.69 7.79
C LYS A 10 -41.98 8.59 7.12
N LYS A 11 -42.28 9.21 5.98
CA LYS A 11 -41.37 10.16 5.30
C LYS A 11 -41.13 11.43 6.13
N ILE A 12 -42.19 12.00 6.73
CA ILE A 12 -42.08 13.22 7.54
C ILE A 12 -41.27 12.97 8.81
N ALA A 13 -41.55 11.86 9.52
CA ALA A 13 -40.82 11.49 10.73
C ALA A 13 -39.31 11.28 10.45
N ARG A 14 -38.97 10.73 9.27
CA ARG A 14 -37.58 10.54 8.84
C ARG A 14 -36.90 11.88 8.51
N ALA A 15 -37.59 12.76 7.78
CA ALA A 15 -37.09 14.10 7.48
C ALA A 15 -36.83 14.94 8.74
N GLU A 16 -37.68 14.84 9.77
CA GLU A 16 -37.45 15.49 11.05
C GLU A 16 -36.26 14.88 11.82
N ALA A 17 -36.08 13.57 11.77
CA ALA A 17 -34.93 12.90 12.38
C ALA A 17 -33.62 13.30 11.68
N ASP A 18 -33.61 13.33 10.34
CA ASP A 18 -32.47 13.77 9.53
C ASP A 18 -32.18 15.26 9.78
N GLY A 19 -33.21 16.10 9.87
CA GLY A 19 -33.08 17.53 10.19
C GLY A 19 -32.47 17.78 11.58
N ARG A 20 -32.90 17.01 12.60
CA ARG A 20 -32.29 17.06 13.94
C ARG A 20 -30.84 16.60 13.94
N PHE A 21 -30.53 15.52 13.21
CA PHE A 21 -29.16 15.03 13.07
C PHE A 21 -28.24 16.08 12.44
N LEU A 22 -28.69 16.71 11.35
CA LEU A 22 -27.93 17.77 10.67
C LEU A 22 -27.77 19.01 11.56
N ALA A 23 -28.80 19.42 12.30
CA ALA A 23 -28.73 20.56 13.21
C ALA A 23 -27.74 20.34 14.37
N ASN A 24 -27.60 19.09 14.85
CA ASN A 24 -26.64 18.73 15.89
C ASN A 24 -25.19 18.78 15.40
N HIS A 25 -24.94 18.44 14.13
CA HIS A 25 -23.57 18.44 13.55
C HIS A 25 -23.21 19.78 12.90
N PHE A 26 -24.20 20.56 12.45
CA PHE A 26 -24.03 21.85 11.78
C PHE A 26 -24.97 22.89 12.42
N PRO A 27 -24.49 23.64 13.44
CA PRO A 27 -25.35 24.58 14.16
C PRO A 27 -25.85 25.69 13.24
N GLY A 28 -27.17 25.87 13.19
CA GLY A 28 -27.81 26.89 12.36
C GLY A 28 -27.86 26.58 10.86
N VAL A 29 -27.61 25.33 10.45
CA VAL A 29 -27.64 24.94 9.03
C VAL A 29 -29.02 25.21 8.41
N ARG A 30 -29.03 26.03 7.36
CA ARG A 30 -30.22 26.28 6.52
C ARG A 30 -30.10 25.61 5.17
N GLN A 31 -28.87 25.54 4.64
CA GLN A 31 -28.55 24.88 3.38
C GLN A 31 -27.21 24.17 3.51
N LEU A 32 -27.11 22.96 2.94
CA LEU A 32 -25.93 22.12 2.96
C LEU A 32 -25.67 21.60 1.54
N LEU A 33 -24.43 21.74 1.08
CA LEU A 33 -23.92 21.19 -0.17
C LEU A 33 -22.86 20.16 0.14
N PHE A 34 -22.89 19.08 -0.64
CA PHE A 34 -21.96 17.99 -0.56
C PHE A 34 -21.37 17.76 -1.96
N VAL A 35 -20.06 17.93 -2.08
CA VAL A 35 -19.32 17.71 -3.33
C VAL A 35 -18.26 16.66 -3.08
N PRO A 36 -18.38 15.47 -3.67
CA PRO A 36 -17.43 14.42 -3.40
C PRO A 36 -16.15 14.65 -4.22
N LEU A 37 -14.99 14.38 -3.61
CA LEU A 37 -13.68 14.58 -4.23
C LEU A 37 -13.14 13.23 -4.70
N TRP A 38 -13.22 13.00 -6.00
CA TRP A 38 -12.77 11.78 -6.65
C TRP A 38 -11.29 11.89 -7.02
N ASP A 39 -10.50 10.91 -6.59
CA ASP A 39 -9.11 10.74 -7.03
C ASP A 39 -9.09 9.87 -8.29
N ALA A 40 -8.93 10.53 -9.44
CA ALA A 40 -8.81 9.84 -10.73
C ALA A 40 -7.55 8.97 -10.81
N GLY A 41 -6.45 9.36 -10.16
CA GLY A 41 -5.19 8.62 -10.21
C GLY A 41 -5.25 7.29 -9.46
N ARG A 42 -6.04 7.23 -8.38
CA ARG A 42 -6.18 6.01 -7.55
C ARG A 42 -7.52 5.30 -7.72
N SER A 43 -8.38 5.79 -8.63
CA SER A 43 -9.74 5.29 -8.86
C SER A 43 -10.54 5.08 -7.56
N ARG A 44 -10.46 6.05 -6.65
CA ARG A 44 -11.12 5.99 -5.33
C ARG A 44 -11.60 7.36 -4.87
N TRP A 45 -12.58 7.37 -3.99
CA TRP A 45 -12.96 8.59 -3.26
C TRP A 45 -11.82 8.97 -2.31
N LEU A 46 -11.29 10.19 -2.43
CA LEU A 46 -10.29 10.69 -1.49
C LEU A 46 -10.96 11.23 -0.24
N SER A 47 -11.96 12.10 -0.45
CA SER A 47 -12.70 12.77 0.60
C SER A 47 -13.98 13.38 0.03
N ALA A 48 -14.72 14.13 0.83
CA ALA A 48 -15.82 14.94 0.36
C ALA A 48 -15.77 16.34 0.98
N CYS A 49 -16.17 17.33 0.20
CA CYS A 49 -16.30 18.71 0.63
C CYS A 49 -17.74 18.99 1.08
N CYS A 50 -17.89 19.41 2.33
CA CYS A 50 -19.16 19.84 2.91
C CYS A 50 -19.15 21.35 3.09
N VAL A 51 -20.12 22.05 2.50
CA VAL A 51 -20.28 23.50 2.65
C VAL A 51 -21.69 23.79 3.15
N TRP A 52 -21.82 24.58 4.21
CA TRP A 52 -23.12 24.95 4.77
C TRP A 52 -23.28 26.46 4.92
N SER A 53 -24.53 26.93 4.87
CA SER A 53 -24.90 28.33 5.09
C SER A 53 -25.88 28.46 6.24
N THR A 54 -25.65 29.47 7.07
CA THR A 54 -26.51 29.88 8.20
C THR A 54 -27.38 31.10 7.85
N GLU A 55 -27.04 31.82 6.78
CA GLU A 55 -27.70 33.07 6.37
C GLU A 55 -29.09 32.79 5.74
N PRO A 56 -30.17 33.48 6.18
CA PRO A 56 -31.52 33.29 5.64
C PRO A 56 -31.73 33.85 4.23
N THR A 57 -30.92 34.80 3.77
CA THR A 57 -31.05 35.46 2.45
C THR A 57 -30.20 34.83 1.36
N ARG A 58 -29.21 34.00 1.71
CA ARG A 58 -28.36 33.32 0.72
C ARG A 58 -29.08 32.09 0.18
N VAL A 59 -29.46 32.12 -1.09
CA VAL A 59 -29.92 30.94 -1.82
C VAL A 59 -28.72 30.34 -2.54
N LEU A 60 -28.18 29.23 -2.03
CA LEU A 60 -27.23 28.41 -2.78
C LEU A 60 -27.97 27.78 -3.97
N SER A 61 -27.85 28.43 -5.12
CA SER A 61 -28.33 27.87 -6.38
C SER A 61 -27.48 26.66 -6.75
N LYS A 62 -28.13 25.53 -7.01
CA LYS A 62 -27.46 24.28 -7.43
C LYS A 62 -26.64 24.46 -8.71
N GLN A 63 -26.96 25.42 -9.57
CA GLN A 63 -26.30 25.57 -10.86
C GLN A 63 -24.95 26.31 -10.76
N ASN A 64 -24.89 27.36 -9.95
CA ASN A 64 -23.69 28.21 -9.87
C ASN A 64 -22.72 27.69 -8.80
N GLU A 65 -23.20 27.51 -7.57
CA GLU A 65 -22.36 27.15 -6.43
C GLU A 65 -21.74 25.76 -6.59
N LEU A 66 -22.51 24.81 -7.14
CA LEU A 66 -22.01 23.47 -7.41
C LEU A 66 -20.90 23.47 -8.46
N SER A 67 -21.03 24.29 -9.50
CA SER A 67 -20.01 24.41 -10.56
C SER A 67 -18.72 25.01 -10.02
N PHE A 68 -18.80 26.07 -9.22
CA PHE A 68 -17.64 26.66 -8.55
C PHE A 68 -16.99 25.67 -7.57
N LEU A 69 -17.79 25.00 -6.75
CA LEU A 69 -17.29 24.05 -5.75
C LEU A 69 -16.68 22.81 -6.40
N SER A 70 -17.21 22.37 -7.54
CA SER A 70 -16.63 21.26 -8.32
C SER A 70 -15.32 21.68 -8.98
N ALA A 71 -15.24 22.88 -9.56
CA ALA A 71 -14.01 23.41 -10.14
C ALA A 71 -12.92 23.56 -9.07
N PHE A 72 -13.26 24.14 -7.92
CA PHE A 72 -12.37 24.23 -6.76
C PHE A 72 -11.92 22.85 -6.29
N GLY A 73 -12.85 21.91 -6.14
CA GLY A 73 -12.55 20.53 -5.77
C GLY A 73 -11.57 19.87 -6.74
N ASN A 74 -11.75 20.06 -8.05
CA ASN A 74 -10.84 19.55 -9.07
C ASN A 74 -9.45 20.18 -8.94
N SER A 75 -9.34 21.49 -8.66
CA SER A 75 -8.06 22.16 -8.42
C SER A 75 -7.35 21.63 -7.18
N VAL A 76 -8.07 21.42 -6.07
CA VAL A 76 -7.52 20.80 -4.86
C VAL A 76 -7.04 19.38 -5.15
N MET A 77 -7.82 18.60 -5.89
CA MET A 77 -7.44 17.23 -6.26
C MET A 77 -6.22 17.18 -7.18
N ALA A 78 -6.07 18.13 -8.10
CA ALA A 78 -4.88 18.25 -8.93
C ALA A 78 -3.62 18.51 -8.08
N GLU A 79 -3.71 19.38 -7.08
CA GLU A 79 -2.58 19.66 -6.19
C GLU A 79 -2.26 18.47 -5.27
N CYS A 80 -3.28 17.79 -4.72
CA CYS A 80 -3.10 16.55 -3.97
C CYS A 80 -2.40 15.47 -4.81
N SER A 81 -2.75 15.36 -6.10
CA SER A 81 -2.11 14.45 -7.05
C SER A 81 -0.65 14.84 -7.30
N ARG A 82 -0.37 16.13 -7.51
CA ARG A 82 0.98 16.67 -7.70
C ARG A 82 1.88 16.36 -6.50
N ILE A 83 1.42 16.66 -5.28
CA ILE A 83 2.15 16.36 -4.03
C ILE A 83 2.39 14.86 -3.89
N SER A 84 1.38 14.03 -4.21
CA SER A 84 1.53 12.57 -4.13
C SER A 84 2.60 12.04 -5.08
N THR A 85 2.69 12.60 -6.30
CA THR A 85 3.73 12.26 -7.27
C THR A 85 5.10 12.70 -6.77
N GLU A 86 5.23 13.92 -6.25
CA GLU A 86 6.49 14.44 -5.73
C GLU A 86 7.01 13.63 -4.54
N VAL A 87 6.12 13.25 -3.61
CA VAL A 87 6.48 12.34 -2.51
C VAL A 87 6.90 10.96 -3.02
N ALA A 88 6.26 10.45 -4.07
CA ALA A 88 6.64 9.17 -4.68
C ALA A 88 8.02 9.25 -5.34
N ASP A 89 8.33 10.35 -6.01
CA ASP A 89 9.63 10.55 -6.65
C ASP A 89 10.74 10.80 -5.63
N GLN A 90 10.46 11.52 -4.54
CA GLN A 90 11.40 11.64 -3.42
C GLN A 90 11.72 10.27 -2.83
N LYS A 91 10.70 9.43 -2.58
CA LYS A 91 10.93 8.07 -2.08
C LYS A 91 11.77 7.21 -3.02
N LYS A 92 11.59 7.34 -4.34
CA LYS A 92 12.45 6.68 -5.32
C LYS A 92 13.89 7.19 -5.21
N SER A 93 14.07 8.51 -5.14
CA SER A 93 15.39 9.14 -5.02
C SER A 93 16.11 8.70 -3.75
N ASP A 94 15.43 8.69 -2.61
CA ASP A 94 15.96 8.25 -1.32
C ASP A 94 16.40 6.77 -1.37
N PHE A 95 15.58 5.90 -1.97
CA PHE A 95 15.92 4.49 -2.15
C PHE A 95 17.14 4.27 -3.04
N ILE A 96 17.22 4.97 -4.18
CA ILE A 96 18.41 4.90 -5.05
C ILE A 96 19.62 5.48 -4.32
N GLY A 97 19.44 6.56 -3.56
CA GLY A 97 20.47 7.17 -2.73
C GLY A 97 21.02 6.20 -1.69
N SER A 98 20.16 5.48 -0.96
CA SER A 98 20.59 4.53 0.08
C SER A 98 21.38 3.35 -0.52
N ILE A 99 20.88 2.74 -1.60
CA ILE A 99 21.61 1.66 -2.29
C ILE A 99 22.94 2.17 -2.85
N SER A 100 22.93 3.33 -3.49
CA SER A 100 24.15 3.94 -4.01
C SER A 100 25.15 4.22 -2.89
N HIS A 101 24.69 4.64 -1.72
CA HIS A 101 25.54 4.93 -0.57
C HIS A 101 26.17 3.66 0.02
N GLU A 102 25.42 2.57 0.11
CA GLU A 102 25.95 1.26 0.55
C GLU A 102 26.96 0.70 -0.47
N LEU A 103 26.64 0.73 -1.76
CA LEU A 103 27.52 0.23 -2.83
C LEU A 103 28.75 1.11 -3.08
N ARG A 104 28.64 2.42 -2.86
CA ARG A 104 29.73 3.37 -3.09
C ARG A 104 30.72 3.46 -1.93
N SER A 105 30.39 2.90 -0.77
CA SER A 105 31.38 2.74 0.30
C SER A 105 32.32 1.60 -0.09
N PRO A 106 33.59 1.87 -0.46
CA PRO A 106 34.53 0.83 -0.88
C PRO A 106 34.74 -0.23 0.20
N LEU A 107 34.52 0.11 1.47
CA LEU A 107 34.59 -0.81 2.60
C LEU A 107 33.46 -1.85 2.58
N HIS A 108 32.20 -1.43 2.44
CA HIS A 108 31.06 -2.35 2.42
C HIS A 108 31.02 -3.23 1.16
N ALA A 109 31.43 -2.67 0.01
CA ALA A 109 31.54 -3.46 -1.21
C ALA A 109 32.62 -4.55 -1.09
N GLN A 110 33.75 -4.26 -0.44
CA GLN A 110 34.78 -5.25 -0.15
C GLN A 110 34.30 -6.31 0.84
N GLU A 111 33.67 -5.91 1.95
CA GLU A 111 33.11 -6.84 2.95
C GLU A 111 32.07 -7.80 2.34
N LEU A 112 31.21 -7.31 1.43
CA LEU A 112 30.25 -8.15 0.72
C LEU A 112 30.93 -9.17 -0.19
N VAL A 113 31.94 -8.74 -0.97
CA VAL A 113 32.70 -9.64 -1.86
C VAL A 113 33.49 -10.67 -1.05
N GLU A 114 34.07 -10.26 0.08
CA GLU A 114 34.80 -11.14 0.99
C GLU A 114 33.87 -12.18 1.64
N THR A 115 32.67 -11.77 2.04
CA THR A 115 31.64 -12.69 2.56
C THR A 115 31.23 -13.70 1.49
N ILE A 116 31.03 -13.27 0.25
CA ILE A 116 30.73 -14.17 -0.88
C ILE A 116 31.87 -15.15 -1.13
N ASP A 117 33.12 -14.69 -1.11
CA ASP A 117 34.30 -15.55 -1.30
C ASP A 117 34.44 -16.59 -0.18
N SER A 118 34.29 -16.18 1.08
CA SER A 118 34.35 -17.08 2.24
C SER A 118 33.24 -18.14 2.20
N CYS A 119 32.01 -17.76 1.84
CA CYS A 119 30.90 -18.69 1.66
C CYS A 119 31.18 -19.67 0.51
N GLY A 120 31.68 -19.18 -0.62
CA GLY A 120 32.06 -20.00 -1.77
C GLY A 120 33.14 -21.03 -1.44
N ARG A 121 34.19 -20.62 -0.72
CA ARG A 121 35.25 -21.51 -0.23
C ARG A 121 34.71 -22.57 0.72
N THR A 122 33.89 -22.18 1.70
CA THR A 122 33.30 -23.10 2.67
C THR A 122 32.41 -24.15 1.99
N LEU A 123 31.61 -23.72 1.01
CA LEU A 123 30.77 -24.62 0.23
C LEU A 123 31.60 -25.61 -0.58
N LEU A 124 32.65 -25.12 -1.25
CA LEU A 124 33.56 -25.95 -2.02
C LEU A 124 34.30 -26.97 -1.15
N ASP A 125 34.75 -26.55 0.03
CA ASP A 125 35.39 -27.42 1.01
C ASP A 125 34.44 -28.53 1.49
N THR A 126 33.19 -28.17 1.76
CA THR A 126 32.15 -29.14 2.11
C THR A 126 31.91 -30.15 0.99
N ILE A 127 31.84 -29.70 -0.27
CA ILE A 127 31.68 -30.57 -1.44
C ILE A 127 32.87 -31.53 -1.56
N ASN A 128 34.10 -31.02 -1.43
CA ASN A 128 35.31 -31.85 -1.50
C ASN A 128 35.32 -32.91 -0.39
N HIS A 129 34.99 -32.54 0.84
CA HIS A 129 34.89 -33.49 1.96
C HIS A 129 33.88 -34.61 1.70
N ILE A 130 32.72 -34.28 1.12
CA ILE A 130 31.70 -35.28 0.76
C ILE A 130 32.22 -36.21 -0.35
N LEU A 131 32.91 -35.67 -1.36
CA LEU A 131 33.47 -36.45 -2.45
C LEU A 131 34.59 -37.39 -1.97
N ASP A 132 35.46 -36.94 -1.08
CA ASP A 132 36.52 -37.76 -0.51
C ASP A 132 35.96 -38.87 0.39
N PHE A 133 34.94 -38.56 1.20
CA PHE A 133 34.22 -39.59 1.97
C PHE A 133 33.56 -40.63 1.06
N SER A 134 32.97 -40.21 -0.07
CA SER A 134 32.39 -41.13 -1.05
C SER A 134 33.45 -42.03 -1.70
N LYS A 135 34.66 -41.52 -1.95
CA LYS A 135 35.77 -42.33 -2.48
C LYS A 135 36.25 -43.36 -1.46
N ILE A 136 36.51 -42.93 -0.22
CA ILE A 136 37.00 -43.82 0.84
C ILE A 136 36.00 -44.94 1.12
N SER A 137 34.71 -44.60 1.28
CA SER A 137 33.66 -45.60 1.50
C SER A 137 33.53 -46.60 0.36
N SER A 138 33.75 -46.17 -0.89
CA SER A 138 33.76 -47.09 -2.04
C SER A 138 34.95 -48.06 -2.02
N LEU A 139 36.13 -47.61 -1.59
CA LEU A 139 37.34 -48.44 -1.48
C LEU A 139 37.25 -49.43 -0.33
N GLU A 140 36.72 -49.01 0.83
CA GLU A 140 36.48 -49.89 1.97
C GLU A 140 35.51 -51.02 1.60
N ARG A 141 34.44 -50.70 0.87
CA ARG A 141 33.49 -51.71 0.38
C ARG A 141 34.15 -52.73 -0.55
N ILE A 142 34.97 -52.28 -1.51
CA ILE A 142 35.71 -53.16 -2.42
C ILE A 142 36.70 -54.03 -1.63
N GLY A 143 37.37 -53.46 -0.63
CA GLY A 143 38.27 -54.19 0.26
C GLY A 143 37.56 -55.30 1.04
N ALA A 144 36.41 -54.99 1.63
CA ALA A 144 35.59 -55.96 2.37
C ALA A 144 35.10 -57.12 1.47
N GLU A 145 34.58 -56.81 0.28
CA GLU A 145 34.15 -57.82 -0.71
C GLU A 145 35.31 -58.72 -1.17
N THR A 146 36.53 -58.17 -1.28
CA THR A 146 37.72 -58.93 -1.69
C THR A 146 38.20 -59.87 -0.58
N VAL A 147 38.13 -59.46 0.68
CA VAL A 147 38.50 -60.28 1.85
C VAL A 147 37.50 -61.42 2.06
N GLU A 148 36.20 -61.16 1.95
CA GLU A 148 35.17 -62.21 2.03
C GLU A 148 35.30 -63.25 0.90
N ALA A 149 35.67 -62.82 -0.31
CA ALA A 149 35.90 -63.71 -1.45
C ALA A 149 37.16 -64.59 -1.31
N GLN A 150 38.13 -64.20 -0.45
CA GLN A 150 39.33 -64.98 -0.16
C GLN A 150 39.12 -65.99 0.99
N GLN A 151 38.21 -65.68 1.93
CA GLN A 151 37.98 -66.52 3.11
C GLN A 151 36.96 -67.65 2.89
N ASN A 152 36.20 -67.59 1.78
CA ASN A 152 35.21 -68.61 1.39
C ASN A 152 35.71 -69.54 0.26
N LYS A 153 37.04 -69.64 0.07
CA LYS A 153 37.73 -70.59 -0.81
C LYS A 153 38.61 -71.52 0.03
#